data_AF-A0A540K582-F1
#
_entry.id   AF-A0A540K582-F1
#
_cell.length_a   1.000
_cell.length_b   1.000
_cell.length_c   1.000
_cell.angle_alpha   90.00
_cell.angle_beta   90.00
_cell.angle_gamma   90.00
#
_symmetry.space_group_name_H-M   'P 1'
#
loop_
_entity.id
_entity.type
_entity.pdbx_description
1 polymer ?
#
loop_
_entity_poly.entity_id
_entity_poly.type
_entity_poly.pdbx_seq_one_letter_code
_entity_poly.pdbx_strand_id
1 'polypeptide(L)'
;MRATAGTTQKAPALVELFHSLRKQEVERDSLESRNHHKPVATSAHNSIVGEIQNRSAHLLAIKADVQTKGEFINDLIQKVLAAAYTDVEDVLKFVDWLDVELSSLADERAVLKHFKWPERKADAMREAAIEYRELKLLESEIYCYKDDTDIPCAAALKKMAALLDKSERSIQRLIKLRSSVMRSYQELKIPTDWMLDSGIVSKIKRASMNLANIYMKRVTLELESIRNSDRQSNQESLLLQGMHFAYRAHQFAGGLDSETLCAFEEIRQRVPGHLGGSRELLAGIASS
;
A
#
# COMPACT_ATOMS: atom_id res chain seq x y z
N MET A 1 16.00 -64.75 -0.54
CA MET A 1 17.03 -63.82 -0.03
C MET A 1 16.34 -62.53 0.42
N ARG A 2 16.85 -61.94 1.50
CA ARG A 2 16.39 -60.79 2.32
C ARG A 2 15.69 -59.63 1.61
N ALA A 3 14.69 -59.07 2.31
CA ALA A 3 14.41 -57.64 2.37
C ALA A 3 14.75 -57.13 3.78
N THR A 4 15.43 -55.98 3.88
CA THR A 4 15.82 -55.30 5.13
C THR A 4 14.89 -54.11 5.39
N ALA A 5 14.32 -54.03 6.60
CA ALA A 5 13.62 -52.84 7.10
C ALA A 5 14.41 -52.25 8.28
N GLY A 6 14.71 -50.95 8.18
CA GLY A 6 15.39 -50.15 9.19
C GLY A 6 14.43 -49.50 10.19
N THR A 7 14.88 -49.46 11.43
CA THR A 7 14.29 -48.96 12.67
C THR A 7 14.33 -47.44 12.79
N THR A 8 13.36 -46.85 13.50
CA THR A 8 13.62 -45.78 14.51
C THR A 8 12.48 -45.72 15.54
N GLN A 9 12.83 -46.00 16.79
CA GLN A 9 12.07 -45.69 18.02
C GLN A 9 12.42 -44.27 18.52
N LYS A 10 11.44 -43.65 19.21
CA LYS A 10 11.47 -42.55 20.22
C LYS A 10 10.31 -41.58 19.89
N ALA A 11 9.40 -41.16 20.79
CA ALA A 11 9.53 -40.90 22.22
C ALA A 11 8.15 -40.97 22.92
N PRO A 12 7.90 -41.91 23.85
CA PRO A 12 6.67 -41.96 24.64
C PRO A 12 6.56 -40.85 25.71
N ALA A 13 7.70 -40.37 26.22
CA ALA A 13 7.74 -39.45 27.36
C ALA A 13 7.21 -38.02 27.06
N LEU A 14 7.23 -37.59 25.80
CA LEU A 14 6.73 -36.26 25.40
C LEU A 14 5.19 -36.20 25.39
N VAL A 15 4.55 -37.33 25.11
CA VAL A 15 3.09 -37.45 25.09
C VAL A 15 2.53 -37.43 26.51
N GLU A 16 3.20 -38.08 27.47
CA GLU A 16 2.80 -38.06 28.88
C GLU A 16 2.94 -36.66 29.52
N LEU A 17 3.97 -35.90 29.16
CA LEU A 17 4.13 -34.51 29.63
C LEU A 17 2.99 -33.61 29.13
N PHE A 18 2.58 -33.76 27.88
CA PHE A 18 1.49 -32.98 27.29
C PHE A 18 0.13 -33.29 27.93
N HIS A 19 -0.12 -34.56 28.28
CA HIS A 19 -1.35 -34.94 28.96
C HIS A 19 -1.40 -34.50 30.43
N SER A 20 -0.26 -34.43 31.13
CA SER A 20 -0.21 -33.88 32.50
C SER A 20 -0.46 -32.37 32.54
N LEU A 21 0.08 -31.61 31.57
CA LEU A 21 -0.16 -30.16 31.47
C LEU A 21 -1.65 -29.86 31.20
N ARG A 22 -2.30 -30.61 30.30
CA ARG A 22 -3.73 -30.42 30.01
C ARG A 22 -4.66 -30.78 31.17
N LYS A 23 -4.26 -31.68 32.08
CA LYS A 23 -5.10 -32.03 33.24
C LYS A 23 -5.01 -30.99 34.37
N GLN A 24 -3.87 -30.34 34.54
CA GLN A 24 -3.69 -29.32 35.57
C GLN A 24 -4.35 -27.98 35.21
N GLU A 25 -4.50 -27.69 33.92
CA GLU A 25 -5.23 -26.51 33.42
C GLU A 25 -6.75 -26.63 33.59
N VAL A 26 -7.30 -27.85 33.54
CA VAL A 26 -8.75 -28.09 33.70
C VAL A 26 -9.20 -28.02 35.17
N GLU A 27 -8.33 -28.33 36.14
CA GLU A 27 -8.67 -28.24 37.57
C GLU A 27 -8.50 -26.83 38.17
N ARG A 28 -7.73 -25.92 37.57
CA ARG A 28 -7.56 -24.55 38.10
C ARG A 28 -8.72 -23.60 37.83
N ASP A 29 -9.59 -23.91 36.88
CA ASP A 29 -10.77 -23.09 36.56
C ASP A 29 -12.04 -23.49 37.33
N SER A 30 -11.93 -24.43 38.28
CA SER A 30 -13.09 -24.96 38.98
C SER A 30 -12.91 -25.00 40.50
N LEU A 31 -12.60 -23.84 41.11
CA LEU A 31 -12.94 -23.55 42.51
C LEU A 31 -12.65 -22.09 42.84
N GLU A 32 -13.65 -21.21 42.67
CA GLU A 32 -13.87 -20.08 43.59
C GLU A 32 -15.31 -19.55 43.48
N SER A 33 -15.99 -19.57 44.64
CA SER A 33 -17.20 -18.83 45.05
C SER A 33 -18.60 -19.16 44.49
N ARG A 34 -19.22 -20.04 45.29
CA ARG A 34 -20.62 -20.35 45.59
C ARG A 34 -21.67 -19.21 45.56
N ASN A 35 -22.87 -19.59 45.08
CA ASN A 35 -24.24 -19.06 45.27
C ASN A 35 -24.74 -17.89 44.38
N HIS A 36 -25.49 -18.19 43.32
CA HIS A 36 -26.98 -18.16 43.27
C HIS A 36 -27.48 -18.42 41.81
N HIS A 37 -28.43 -19.35 41.67
CA HIS A 37 -29.33 -19.64 40.52
C HIS A 37 -28.76 -19.87 39.09
N LYS A 38 -29.19 -20.97 38.45
CA LYS A 38 -29.16 -21.22 36.98
C LYS A 38 -29.63 -19.96 36.19
N PRO A 39 -29.17 -19.70 34.95
CA PRO A 39 -28.81 -20.71 33.94
C PRO A 39 -27.65 -20.38 32.97
N VAL A 40 -26.66 -21.28 32.83
CA VAL A 40 -25.61 -21.18 31.78
C VAL A 40 -26.06 -21.80 30.44
N ALA A 41 -27.03 -22.71 30.44
CA ALA A 41 -27.60 -23.28 29.21
C ALA A 41 -28.41 -22.24 28.39
N THR A 42 -29.05 -21.29 29.06
CA THR A 42 -29.84 -20.25 28.38
C THR A 42 -28.95 -19.21 27.72
N SER A 43 -27.74 -18.94 28.22
CA SER A 43 -26.79 -18.00 27.57
C SER A 43 -26.33 -18.51 26.20
N ALA A 44 -25.86 -19.75 26.12
CA ALA A 44 -25.44 -20.36 24.86
C ALA A 44 -26.63 -20.59 23.90
N HIS A 45 -27.79 -21.02 24.42
CA HIS A 45 -29.00 -21.17 23.62
C HIS A 45 -29.55 -19.81 23.15
N ASN A 46 -29.49 -18.76 23.96
CA ASN A 46 -29.88 -17.39 23.57
C ASN A 46 -28.89 -16.79 22.56
N SER A 47 -27.60 -17.14 22.66
CA SER A 47 -26.59 -16.77 21.66
C SER A 47 -26.86 -17.45 20.32
N ILE A 48 -27.18 -18.76 20.32
CA ILE A 48 -27.52 -19.52 19.11
C ILE A 48 -28.85 -19.04 18.53
N VAL A 49 -29.89 -18.87 19.35
CA VAL A 49 -31.20 -18.36 18.92
C VAL A 49 -31.08 -16.93 18.40
N GLY A 50 -30.30 -16.07 19.07
CA GLY A 50 -30.03 -14.71 18.61
C GLY A 50 -29.28 -14.66 17.28
N GLU A 51 -28.28 -15.53 17.09
CA GLU A 51 -27.56 -15.67 15.82
C GLU A 51 -28.47 -16.19 14.70
N ILE A 52 -29.32 -17.19 14.97
CA ILE A 52 -30.30 -17.72 14.02
C ILE A 52 -31.34 -16.65 13.67
N GLN A 53 -31.84 -15.91 14.65
CA GLN A 53 -32.85 -14.88 14.45
C GLN A 53 -32.27 -13.68 13.70
N ASN A 54 -31.02 -13.30 13.98
CA ASN A 54 -30.32 -12.26 13.24
C ASN A 54 -30.03 -12.68 11.79
N ARG A 55 -29.58 -13.93 11.57
CA ARG A 55 -29.44 -14.50 10.22
C ARG A 55 -30.77 -14.55 9.48
N SER A 56 -31.85 -14.91 10.18
CA SER A 56 -33.21 -14.92 9.63
C SER A 56 -33.67 -13.51 9.24
N ALA A 57 -33.48 -12.52 10.12
CA ALA A 57 -33.81 -11.12 9.86
C ALA A 57 -33.00 -10.54 8.69
N HIS A 58 -31.70 -10.84 8.63
CA HIS A 58 -30.82 -10.44 7.54
C HIS A 58 -31.27 -11.02 6.19
N LEU A 59 -31.57 -12.33 6.13
CA LEU A 59 -32.07 -12.98 4.92
C LEU A 59 -33.44 -12.42 4.50
N LEU A 60 -34.31 -12.08 5.46
CA LEU A 60 -35.59 -11.42 5.18
C LEU A 60 -35.39 -10.01 4.61
N ALA A 61 -34.42 -9.25 5.13
CA ALA A 61 -34.08 -7.92 4.61
C ALA A 61 -33.54 -8.00 3.16
N ILE A 62 -32.65 -8.96 2.87
CA ILE A 62 -32.18 -9.23 1.50
C ILE A 62 -33.36 -9.54 0.58
N LYS A 63 -34.26 -10.44 1.01
CA LYS A 63 -35.43 -10.81 0.21
C LYS A 63 -36.36 -9.63 -0.02
N ALA A 64 -36.55 -8.78 1.00
CA ALA A 64 -37.35 -7.57 0.89
C ALA A 64 -36.72 -6.58 -0.11
N ASP A 65 -35.41 -6.37 -0.06
CA ASP A 65 -34.71 -5.51 -1.01
C ASP A 65 -34.80 -6.03 -2.45
N VAL A 66 -34.60 -7.34 -2.66
CA VAL A 66 -34.75 -7.98 -3.97
C VAL A 66 -36.16 -7.78 -4.54
N GLN A 67 -37.19 -7.78 -3.70
CA GLN A 67 -38.58 -7.60 -4.11
C GLN A 67 -38.97 -6.14 -4.34
N THR A 68 -38.46 -5.22 -3.51
CA THR A 68 -38.94 -3.83 -3.46
C THR A 68 -38.06 -2.85 -4.22
N LYS A 69 -36.75 -3.12 -4.34
CA LYS A 69 -35.77 -2.22 -4.97
C LYS A 69 -35.38 -2.63 -6.39
N GLY A 70 -36.19 -3.47 -7.03
CA GLY A 70 -35.87 -4.00 -8.37
C GLY A 70 -35.74 -2.94 -9.46
N GLU A 71 -36.67 -1.97 -9.52
CA GLU A 71 -36.61 -0.87 -10.49
C GLU A 71 -35.36 0.01 -10.27
N PHE A 72 -35.13 0.38 -9.01
CA PHE A 72 -33.93 1.12 -8.60
C PHE A 72 -32.63 0.42 -9.04
N ILE A 73 -32.49 -0.88 -8.77
CA ILE A 73 -31.29 -1.64 -9.16
C ILE A 73 -31.15 -1.72 -10.69
N ASN A 74 -32.25 -1.90 -11.42
CA ASN A 74 -32.22 -1.90 -12.88
C ASN A 74 -31.78 -0.54 -13.45
N ASP A 75 -32.19 0.58 -12.84
CA ASP A 75 -31.70 1.91 -13.20
C ASP A 75 -30.20 2.07 -12.95
N LEU A 76 -29.70 1.56 -11.81
CA LEU A 76 -28.26 1.53 -11.52
C LEU A 76 -27.50 0.71 -12.56
N ILE A 77 -28.02 -0.46 -12.96
CA ILE A 77 -27.43 -1.31 -14.00
C ILE A 77 -27.29 -0.53 -15.31
N GLN A 78 -28.35 0.18 -15.75
CA GLN A 78 -28.28 0.97 -16.98
C GLN A 78 -27.22 2.07 -16.87
N LYS A 79 -27.13 2.76 -15.73
CA LYS A 79 -26.11 3.79 -15.50
C LYS A 79 -24.68 3.23 -15.55
N VAL A 80 -24.42 2.09 -14.92
CA VAL A 80 -23.09 1.44 -14.97
C VAL A 80 -22.76 0.98 -16.40
N LEU A 81 -23.73 0.41 -17.13
CA LEU A 81 -23.52 0.01 -18.52
C LEU A 81 -23.23 1.21 -19.43
N ALA A 82 -23.97 2.32 -19.25
CA ALA A 82 -23.81 3.54 -20.04
C ALA A 82 -22.57 4.36 -19.68
N ALA A 83 -22.02 4.19 -18.46
CA ALA A 83 -20.86 4.96 -18.00
C ALA A 83 -19.66 4.80 -18.94
N ALA A 84 -19.24 5.91 -19.54
CA ALA A 84 -18.10 6.00 -20.44
C ALA A 84 -17.48 7.38 -20.24
N TYR A 85 -16.48 7.45 -19.37
CA TYR A 85 -15.82 8.70 -19.00
C TYR A 85 -14.51 8.87 -19.77
N THR A 86 -14.04 10.11 -19.85
CA THR A 86 -12.74 10.47 -20.43
C THR A 86 -11.73 10.86 -19.35
N ASP A 87 -12.21 11.42 -18.23
CA ASP A 87 -11.41 11.74 -17.05
C ASP A 87 -11.66 10.73 -15.92
N VAL A 88 -10.58 10.30 -15.27
CA VAL A 88 -10.63 9.41 -14.09
C VAL A 88 -11.28 10.09 -12.90
N GLU A 89 -11.22 11.42 -12.78
CA GLU A 89 -11.91 12.14 -11.71
C GLU A 89 -13.44 11.99 -11.78
N ASP A 90 -14.00 11.85 -12.99
CA ASP A 90 -15.43 11.57 -13.15
C ASP A 90 -15.76 10.11 -12.82
N VAL A 91 -14.83 9.17 -13.03
CA VAL A 91 -14.94 7.81 -12.51
C VAL A 91 -14.98 7.82 -10.98
N LEU A 92 -14.15 8.63 -10.32
CA LEU A 92 -14.17 8.76 -8.86
C LEU A 92 -15.54 9.21 -8.35
N LYS A 93 -16.08 10.29 -8.93
CA LYS A 93 -17.41 10.81 -8.56
C LYS A 93 -18.50 9.79 -8.80
N PHE A 94 -18.42 9.07 -9.91
CA PHE A 94 -19.38 8.02 -10.25
C PHE A 94 -19.33 6.85 -9.27
N VAL A 95 -18.13 6.39 -8.91
CA VAL A 95 -17.95 5.31 -7.92
C VAL A 95 -18.44 5.76 -6.55
N ASP A 96 -18.11 6.97 -6.09
CA ASP A 96 -18.60 7.49 -4.81
C ASP A 96 -20.13 7.57 -4.77
N TRP A 97 -20.75 8.09 -5.84
CA TRP A 97 -22.20 8.10 -5.97
C TRP A 97 -22.76 6.68 -5.95
N LEU A 98 -22.19 5.77 -6.74
CA LEU A 98 -22.68 4.40 -6.83
C LEU A 98 -22.60 3.66 -5.50
N ASP A 99 -21.51 3.81 -4.77
CA ASP A 99 -21.32 3.17 -3.47
C ASP A 99 -22.29 3.75 -2.42
N VAL A 100 -22.61 5.05 -2.50
CA VAL A 100 -23.67 5.66 -1.67
C VAL A 100 -25.04 5.07 -2.00
N GLU A 101 -25.40 4.95 -3.28
CA GLU A 101 -26.69 4.35 -3.68
C GLU A 101 -26.81 2.90 -3.21
N LEU A 102 -25.73 2.11 -3.37
CA LEU A 102 -25.70 0.70 -2.98
C LEU A 102 -25.62 0.50 -1.46
N SER A 103 -25.15 1.49 -0.69
CA SER A 103 -25.17 1.45 0.78
C SER A 103 -26.57 1.38 1.39
N SER A 104 -27.61 1.69 0.60
CA SER A 104 -29.00 1.54 1.01
C SER A 104 -29.48 0.08 1.04
N LEU A 105 -28.74 -0.86 0.45
CA LEU A 105 -29.07 -2.28 0.42
C LEU A 105 -28.64 -2.97 1.73
N ALA A 106 -29.41 -3.95 2.18
CA ALA A 106 -29.11 -4.73 3.38
C ALA A 106 -27.80 -5.53 3.24
N ASP A 107 -27.56 -6.10 2.06
CA ASP A 107 -26.32 -6.75 1.65
C ASP A 107 -26.16 -6.57 0.14
N GLU A 108 -25.24 -5.70 -0.27
CA GLU A 108 -25.00 -5.37 -1.68
C GLU A 108 -24.79 -6.63 -2.52
N ARG A 109 -23.87 -7.52 -2.11
CA ARG A 109 -23.49 -8.68 -2.92
C ARG A 109 -24.62 -9.69 -3.00
N ALA A 110 -25.29 -9.96 -1.88
CA ALA A 110 -26.39 -10.92 -1.85
C ALA A 110 -27.59 -10.42 -2.68
N VAL A 111 -27.93 -9.14 -2.57
CA VAL A 111 -29.05 -8.54 -3.33
C VAL A 111 -28.70 -8.49 -4.82
N LEU A 112 -27.54 -7.95 -5.20
CA LEU A 112 -27.15 -7.77 -6.61
C LEU A 112 -27.03 -9.09 -7.38
N LYS A 113 -26.74 -10.22 -6.70
CA LYS A 113 -26.72 -11.55 -7.31
C LYS A 113 -28.05 -11.97 -7.95
N HIS A 114 -29.17 -11.38 -7.51
CA HIS A 114 -30.49 -11.65 -8.09
C HIS A 114 -30.78 -10.84 -9.36
N PHE A 115 -29.88 -9.93 -9.75
CA PHE A 115 -30.03 -9.06 -10.91
C PHE A 115 -28.90 -9.31 -11.92
N LYS A 116 -29.07 -8.80 -13.15
CA LYS A 116 -28.02 -8.84 -14.18
C LYS A 116 -26.99 -7.73 -13.94
N TRP A 117 -26.42 -7.71 -12.73
CA TRP A 117 -25.44 -6.70 -12.32
C TRP A 117 -24.18 -6.79 -13.20
N PRO A 118 -23.71 -5.68 -13.79
CA PRO A 118 -22.48 -5.66 -14.60
C PRO A 118 -21.23 -5.67 -13.71
N GLU A 119 -21.06 -6.75 -12.93
CA GLU A 119 -20.01 -6.92 -11.91
C GLU A 119 -18.62 -6.60 -12.45
N ARG A 120 -18.24 -7.16 -13.60
CA ARG A 120 -16.93 -6.90 -14.25
C ARG A 120 -16.67 -5.41 -14.46
N LYS A 121 -17.68 -4.62 -14.84
CA LYS A 121 -17.49 -3.19 -15.13
C LYS A 121 -17.48 -2.36 -13.86
N ALA A 122 -18.40 -2.65 -12.93
CA ALA A 122 -18.47 -1.96 -11.64
C ALA A 122 -17.18 -2.16 -10.83
N ASP A 123 -16.71 -3.41 -10.73
CA ASP A 123 -15.49 -3.72 -9.97
C ASP A 123 -14.26 -3.11 -10.61
N ALA A 124 -14.13 -3.17 -11.94
CA ALA A 124 -13.02 -2.51 -12.65
C ALA A 124 -13.01 -0.98 -12.43
N MET A 125 -14.18 -0.32 -12.35
CA MET A 125 -14.27 1.11 -12.03
C MET A 125 -13.84 1.39 -10.60
N ARG A 126 -14.27 0.56 -9.63
CA ARG A 126 -13.85 0.67 -8.23
C ARG A 126 -12.35 0.45 -8.05
N GLU A 127 -11.80 -0.58 -8.69
CA GLU A 127 -10.36 -0.84 -8.71
C GLU A 127 -9.59 0.34 -9.30
N ALA A 128 -10.01 0.86 -10.45
CA ALA A 128 -9.38 2.03 -11.06
C ALA A 128 -9.42 3.26 -10.13
N ALA A 129 -10.57 3.47 -9.46
CA ALA A 129 -10.73 4.56 -8.51
C ALA A 129 -9.81 4.42 -7.29
N ILE A 130 -9.69 3.22 -6.71
CA ILE A 130 -8.81 2.93 -5.58
C ILE A 130 -7.34 3.17 -5.97
N GLU A 131 -6.90 2.58 -7.07
CA GLU A 131 -5.50 2.68 -7.54
C GLU A 131 -5.11 4.13 -7.83
N TYR A 132 -6.00 4.89 -8.48
CA TYR A 132 -5.75 6.31 -8.74
C TYR A 132 -5.74 7.14 -7.44
N ARG A 133 -6.64 6.87 -6.48
CA ARG A 133 -6.66 7.56 -5.18
C ARG A 133 -5.38 7.32 -4.39
N GLU A 134 -4.86 6.09 -4.36
CA GLU A 134 -3.59 5.79 -3.70
C GLU A 134 -2.43 6.62 -4.27
N LEU A 135 -2.37 6.71 -5.60
CA LEU A 135 -1.33 7.49 -6.28
C LEU A 135 -1.49 8.99 -6.08
N LYS A 136 -2.73 9.50 -6.09
CA LYS A 136 -3.03 10.91 -5.82
C LYS A 136 -2.72 11.30 -4.37
N LEU A 137 -2.97 10.40 -3.42
CA LEU A 137 -2.58 10.59 -2.03
C LEU A 137 -1.05 10.66 -1.89
N LEU A 138 -0.33 9.74 -2.53
CA LEU A 138 1.14 9.75 -2.55
C LEU A 138 1.70 11.02 -3.21
N GLU A 139 1.14 11.41 -4.35
CA GLU A 139 1.54 12.62 -5.07
C GLU A 139 1.37 13.86 -4.17
N SER A 140 0.22 14.01 -3.51
CA SER A 140 -0.03 15.12 -2.60
C SER A 140 0.85 15.08 -1.33
N GLU A 141 1.13 13.89 -0.77
CA GLU A 141 2.05 13.71 0.35
C GLU A 141 3.46 14.22 0.03
N ILE A 142 3.97 13.92 -1.17
CA ILE A 142 5.31 14.36 -1.61
C ILE A 142 5.30 15.83 -2.02
N TYR A 143 4.29 16.25 -2.78
CA TYR A 143 4.18 17.63 -3.28
C TYR A 143 4.06 18.63 -2.14
N CYS A 144 3.25 18.33 -1.14
CA CYS A 144 3.05 19.18 0.04
C CYS A 144 4.13 18.99 1.12
N TYR A 145 5.11 18.10 0.91
CA TYR A 145 6.15 17.85 1.89
C TYR A 145 6.95 19.12 2.18
N LYS A 146 7.09 19.42 3.48
CA LYS A 146 7.94 20.49 3.99
C LYS A 146 8.93 19.88 4.96
N ASP A 147 10.18 20.33 4.86
CA ASP A 147 11.20 19.96 5.84
C ASP A 147 10.82 20.52 7.21
N ASP A 148 10.96 19.67 8.21
CA ASP A 148 10.74 20.02 9.60
C ASP A 148 12.12 20.26 10.23
N THR A 149 12.42 21.53 10.50
CA THR A 149 13.73 21.90 11.02
C THR A 149 13.93 21.50 12.48
N ASP A 150 12.85 21.21 13.20
CA ASP A 150 12.87 20.90 14.63
C ASP A 150 13.30 19.46 14.91
N ILE A 151 13.19 18.57 13.93
CA ILE A 151 13.67 17.19 14.03
C ILE A 151 15.15 17.05 13.64
N PRO A 152 15.88 16.07 14.20
CA PRO A 152 17.28 15.83 13.84
C PRO A 152 17.46 15.60 12.33
N CYS A 153 18.54 16.12 11.75
CA CYS A 153 18.83 16.02 10.31
C CYS A 153 18.71 14.57 9.79
N ALA A 154 19.33 13.61 10.48
CA ALA A 154 19.26 12.20 10.10
C ALA A 154 17.81 11.65 10.02
N ALA A 155 16.91 12.10 10.91
CA ALA A 155 15.50 11.70 10.89
C ALA A 155 14.76 12.33 9.71
N ALA A 156 15.01 13.61 9.41
CA ALA A 156 14.46 14.30 8.25
C ALA A 156 14.89 13.62 6.94
N LEU A 157 16.19 13.37 6.78
CA LEU A 157 16.74 12.69 5.59
C LEU A 157 16.16 11.28 5.42
N LYS A 158 15.99 10.53 6.52
CA LYS A 158 15.36 9.20 6.50
C LYS A 158 13.89 9.28 6.04
N LYS A 159 13.15 10.30 6.47
CA LYS A 159 11.74 10.50 6.05
C LYS A 159 11.65 10.81 4.56
N MET A 160 12.51 11.69 4.05
CA MET A 160 12.59 11.99 2.62
C MET A 160 13.00 10.75 1.79
N ALA A 161 13.95 9.96 2.29
CA ALA A 161 14.33 8.69 1.66
C ALA A 161 13.15 7.71 1.57
N ALA A 162 12.38 7.56 2.65
CA ALA A 162 11.22 6.69 2.67
C ALA A 162 10.12 7.14 1.69
N LEU A 163 9.93 8.45 1.49
CA LEU A 163 9.01 8.99 0.50
C LEU A 163 9.47 8.68 -0.93
N LEU A 164 10.76 8.83 -1.24
CA LEU A 164 11.30 8.44 -2.55
C LEU A 164 11.14 6.93 -2.79
N ASP A 165 11.45 6.09 -1.79
CA ASP A 165 11.24 4.64 -1.87
C ASP A 165 9.76 4.28 -2.15
N LYS A 166 8.83 4.96 -1.48
CA LYS A 166 7.39 4.78 -1.67
C LYS A 166 6.96 5.20 -3.08
N SER A 167 7.55 6.27 -3.61
CA SER A 167 7.35 6.75 -4.98
C SER A 167 7.75 5.70 -6.01
N GLU A 168 8.97 5.19 -5.89
CA GLU A 168 9.50 4.16 -6.80
C GLU A 168 8.66 2.89 -6.78
N ARG A 169 8.33 2.38 -5.59
CA ARG A 169 7.49 1.18 -5.45
C ARG A 169 6.11 1.38 -6.05
N SER A 170 5.47 2.53 -5.83
CA SER A 170 4.13 2.80 -6.36
C SER A 170 4.13 2.94 -7.89
N ILE A 171 5.14 3.59 -8.48
CA ILE A 171 5.25 3.65 -9.95
C ILE A 171 5.53 2.25 -10.53
N GLN A 172 6.39 1.44 -9.90
CA GLN A 172 6.61 0.06 -10.34
C GLN A 172 5.32 -0.79 -10.27
N ARG A 173 4.52 -0.64 -9.21
CA ARG A 173 3.20 -1.28 -9.11
C ARG A 173 2.27 -0.82 -10.23
N LEU A 174 2.20 0.49 -10.50
CA LEU A 174 1.39 1.04 -11.59
C LEU A 174 1.83 0.50 -12.95
N ILE A 175 3.13 0.37 -13.23
CA ILE A 175 3.62 -0.20 -14.50
C ILE A 175 3.11 -1.64 -14.68
N LYS A 176 3.17 -2.46 -13.62
CA LYS A 176 2.65 -3.85 -13.65
C LYS A 176 1.13 -3.89 -13.81
N LEU A 177 0.42 -3.03 -13.09
CA LEU A 177 -1.03 -2.89 -13.22
C LEU A 177 -1.39 -2.51 -14.66
N ARG A 178 -0.74 -1.47 -15.20
CA ARG A 178 -0.89 -0.97 -16.57
C ARG A 178 -0.73 -2.10 -17.59
N SER A 179 0.31 -2.92 -17.49
CA SER A 179 0.47 -4.07 -18.39
C SER A 179 -0.63 -5.13 -18.28
N SER A 180 -1.30 -5.22 -17.13
CA SER A 180 -2.30 -6.25 -16.84
C SER A 180 -3.72 -5.82 -17.20
N VAL A 181 -4.11 -4.57 -16.94
CA VAL A 181 -5.51 -4.13 -17.01
C VAL A 181 -5.84 -3.20 -18.17
N MET A 182 -4.83 -2.64 -18.87
CA MET A 182 -5.01 -1.62 -19.93
C MET A 182 -6.10 -1.98 -20.94
N ARG A 183 -6.03 -3.19 -21.52
CA ARG A 183 -7.00 -3.64 -22.53
C ARG A 183 -8.40 -3.75 -21.94
N SER A 184 -8.53 -4.33 -20.75
CA SER A 184 -9.83 -4.50 -20.09
C SER A 184 -10.46 -3.14 -19.77
N TYR A 185 -9.69 -2.18 -19.26
CA TYR A 185 -10.19 -0.83 -18.99
C TYR A 185 -10.67 -0.13 -20.26
N GLN A 186 -9.92 -0.24 -21.37
CA GLN A 186 -10.32 0.31 -22.66
C GLN A 186 -11.62 -0.32 -23.21
N GLU A 187 -11.76 -1.65 -23.11
CA GLU A 187 -12.99 -2.37 -23.47
C GLU A 187 -14.19 -1.87 -22.64
N LEU A 188 -13.98 -1.65 -21.34
CA LEU A 188 -14.98 -1.21 -20.39
C LEU A 188 -15.22 0.31 -20.40
N LYS A 189 -14.55 1.06 -21.27
CA LYS A 189 -14.62 2.53 -21.38
C LYS A 189 -14.22 3.25 -20.09
N ILE A 190 -13.23 2.70 -19.39
CA ILE A 190 -12.58 3.32 -18.24
C ILE A 190 -11.34 4.09 -18.75
N PRO A 191 -11.19 5.39 -18.40
CA PRO A 191 -10.01 6.18 -18.74
C PRO A 191 -8.71 5.52 -18.32
N THR A 192 -7.72 5.49 -19.22
CA THR A 192 -6.38 4.95 -18.96
C THR A 192 -5.28 6.01 -19.05
N ASP A 193 -5.61 7.24 -19.45
CA ASP A 193 -4.63 8.31 -19.67
C ASP A 193 -3.87 8.69 -18.39
N TRP A 194 -4.53 8.58 -17.23
CA TRP A 194 -3.89 8.80 -15.92
C TRP A 194 -2.75 7.81 -15.64
N MET A 195 -2.77 6.61 -16.26
CA MET A 195 -1.75 5.56 -16.12
C MET A 195 -0.53 5.77 -17.02
N LEU A 196 -0.62 6.69 -17.99
CA LEU A 196 0.47 7.00 -18.90
C LEU A 196 1.58 7.76 -18.18
N ASP A 197 2.77 7.76 -18.78
CA ASP A 197 3.93 8.44 -18.19
C ASP A 197 3.72 9.97 -18.10
N SER A 198 2.87 10.53 -18.98
CA SER A 198 2.40 11.92 -18.93
C SER A 198 1.32 12.18 -17.87
N GLY A 199 0.72 11.14 -17.31
CA GLY A 199 -0.34 11.21 -16.30
C GLY A 199 0.19 11.44 -14.89
N ILE A 200 -0.33 10.71 -13.91
CA ILE A 200 0.05 10.85 -12.49
C ILE A 200 1.54 10.52 -12.25
N VAL A 201 2.12 9.66 -13.10
CA VAL A 201 3.55 9.31 -13.09
C VAL A 201 4.43 10.56 -13.21
N SER A 202 4.14 11.46 -14.15
CA SER A 202 4.91 12.70 -14.33
C SER A 202 4.83 13.62 -13.12
N LYS A 203 3.68 13.69 -12.46
CA LYS A 203 3.44 14.52 -11.27
C LYS A 203 4.24 13.98 -10.08
N ILE A 204 4.17 12.68 -9.81
CA ILE A 204 4.96 12.02 -8.76
C ILE A 204 6.46 12.22 -9.01
N LYS A 205 6.94 11.98 -10.23
CA LYS A 205 8.36 12.19 -10.59
C LYS A 205 8.81 13.63 -10.35
N ARG A 206 8.01 14.62 -10.75
CA ARG A 206 8.29 16.04 -10.50
C ARG A 206 8.29 16.38 -9.01
N ALA A 207 7.36 15.84 -8.24
CA ALA A 207 7.32 16.03 -6.79
C ALA A 207 8.55 15.41 -6.12
N SER A 208 9.01 14.23 -6.57
CA SER A 208 10.25 13.60 -6.11
C SER A 208 11.50 14.43 -6.43
N MET A 209 11.50 15.17 -7.56
CA MET A 209 12.59 16.13 -7.85
C MET A 209 12.60 17.30 -6.87
N ASN A 210 11.44 17.82 -6.50
CA ASN A 210 11.36 18.84 -5.46
C ASN A 210 11.83 18.28 -4.10
N LEU A 211 11.50 17.03 -3.79
CA LEU A 211 11.98 16.35 -2.59
C LEU A 211 13.53 16.24 -2.56
N ALA A 212 14.17 16.00 -3.70
CA ALA A 212 15.63 16.05 -3.85
C ALA A 212 16.20 17.43 -3.53
N ASN A 213 15.57 18.50 -4.00
CA ASN A 213 15.99 19.86 -3.67
C ASN A 213 15.89 20.15 -2.17
N ILE A 214 14.80 19.70 -1.52
CA ILE A 214 14.63 19.84 -0.07
C ILE A 214 15.71 19.07 0.69
N TYR A 215 15.97 17.83 0.27
CA TYR A 215 17.02 16.99 0.84
C TYR A 215 18.40 17.65 0.77
N MET A 216 18.77 18.16 -0.40
CA MET A 216 20.07 18.81 -0.61
C MET A 216 20.20 20.10 0.20
N LYS A 217 19.12 20.86 0.36
CA LYS A 217 19.10 22.03 1.27
C LYS A 217 19.36 21.62 2.72
N ARG A 218 18.69 20.57 3.20
CA ARG A 218 18.88 20.06 4.58
C ARG A 218 20.29 19.54 4.81
N VAL A 219 20.87 18.84 3.83
CA VAL A 219 22.29 18.41 3.85
C VAL A 219 23.23 19.62 3.91
N THR A 220 22.98 20.65 3.10
CA THR A 220 23.83 21.86 3.08
C THR A 220 23.82 22.59 4.42
N LEU A 221 22.64 22.78 5.03
CA LEU A 221 22.51 23.40 6.35
C LEU A 221 23.27 22.63 7.44
N GLU A 222 23.19 21.30 7.40
CA GLU A 222 23.90 20.45 8.36
C GLU A 222 25.42 20.48 8.13
N LEU A 223 25.88 20.52 6.87
CA LEU A 223 27.31 20.68 6.54
C LEU A 223 27.88 22.02 7.04
N GLU A 224 27.12 23.11 6.88
CA GLU A 224 27.47 24.43 7.40
C GLU A 224 27.55 24.46 8.93
N SER A 225 26.64 23.75 9.61
CA SER A 225 26.66 23.57 11.07
C SER A 225 27.90 22.79 11.53
N ILE A 226 28.21 21.66 10.87
CA ILE A 226 29.36 20.80 11.20
C ILE A 226 30.69 21.50 10.92
N ARG A 227 30.77 22.41 9.95
CA ARG A 227 32.01 23.15 9.60
C ARG A 227 32.59 23.95 10.77
N ASN A 228 31.79 24.23 11.80
CA ASN A 228 32.23 24.83 13.04
C ASN A 228 32.78 23.80 14.07
N SER A 229 32.93 22.54 13.67
CA SER A 229 33.47 21.42 14.46
C SER A 229 34.48 20.60 13.64
N ASP A 230 35.50 20.04 14.29
CA ASP A 230 36.66 19.40 13.64
C ASP A 230 36.39 17.97 13.08
N ARG A 231 35.17 17.69 12.60
CA ARG A 231 34.70 16.34 12.22
C ARG A 231 34.58 16.14 10.71
N GLN A 232 35.71 16.12 10.01
CA GLN A 232 35.82 15.97 8.56
C GLN A 232 35.08 14.72 7.99
N SER A 233 35.20 13.55 8.64
CA SER A 233 34.61 12.29 8.17
C SER A 233 33.07 12.27 8.15
N ASN A 234 32.45 13.00 9.07
CA ASN A 234 30.99 13.16 9.13
C ASN A 234 30.47 14.06 7.99
N GLN A 235 31.28 15.02 7.53
CA GLN A 235 30.91 15.87 6.40
C GLN A 235 30.95 15.11 5.07
N GLU A 236 32.01 14.32 4.84
CA GLU A 236 32.15 13.54 3.61
C GLU A 236 31.05 12.49 3.44
N SER A 237 30.71 11.76 4.52
CA SER A 237 29.63 10.77 4.49
C SER A 237 28.26 11.40 4.22
N LEU A 238 27.97 12.55 4.84
CA LEU A 238 26.73 13.28 4.64
C LEU A 238 26.62 13.84 3.21
N LEU A 239 27.71 14.36 2.66
CA LEU A 239 27.78 14.81 1.27
C LEU A 239 27.55 13.66 0.30
N LEU A 240 28.23 12.52 0.50
CA LEU A 240 28.06 11.33 -0.33
C LEU A 240 26.62 10.80 -0.28
N GLN A 241 26.00 10.78 0.90
CA GLN A 241 24.60 10.43 1.07
C GLN A 241 23.66 11.39 0.31
N GLY A 242 23.92 12.70 0.37
CA GLY A 242 23.21 13.71 -0.42
C GLY A 242 23.33 13.47 -1.92
N MET A 243 24.56 13.25 -2.41
CA MET A 243 24.82 12.96 -3.82
C MET A 243 24.07 11.71 -4.29
N HIS A 244 24.12 10.61 -3.53
CA HIS A 244 23.40 9.39 -3.85
C HIS A 244 21.89 9.61 -3.91
N PHE A 245 21.33 10.35 -2.97
CA PHE A 245 19.90 10.64 -2.94
C PHE A 245 19.46 11.45 -4.17
N ALA A 246 20.17 12.54 -4.46
CA ALA A 246 19.87 13.40 -5.60
C ALA A 246 20.03 12.65 -6.92
N TYR A 247 21.12 11.88 -7.08
CA TYR A 247 21.34 11.03 -8.27
C TYR A 247 20.18 10.04 -8.48
N ARG A 248 19.77 9.35 -7.41
CA ARG A 248 18.66 8.40 -7.46
C ARG A 248 17.34 9.06 -7.86
N ALA A 249 17.03 10.22 -7.28
CA ALA A 249 15.82 10.96 -7.62
C ALA A 249 15.79 11.39 -9.10
N HIS A 250 16.92 11.85 -9.65
CA HIS A 250 17.05 12.17 -11.07
C HIS A 250 16.90 10.94 -11.98
N GLN A 251 17.55 9.82 -11.64
CA GLN A 251 17.39 8.56 -12.38
C GLN A 251 15.92 8.11 -12.39
N PHE A 252 15.25 8.22 -11.25
CA PHE A 252 13.82 7.95 -11.15
C PHE A 252 12.95 8.86 -12.02
N ALA A 253 13.28 10.15 -12.10
CA ALA A 253 12.51 11.14 -12.87
C ALA A 253 12.65 10.99 -14.40
N GLY A 254 13.67 10.30 -14.90
CA GLY A 254 13.88 10.07 -16.33
C GLY A 254 15.27 10.44 -16.85
N GLY A 255 16.25 10.59 -15.96
CA GLY A 255 17.65 10.82 -16.31
C GLY A 255 18.21 12.11 -15.70
N LEU A 256 19.52 12.25 -15.80
CA LEU A 256 20.24 13.46 -15.39
C LEU A 256 20.31 14.39 -16.59
N ASP A 257 19.81 15.61 -16.46
CA ASP A 257 20.08 16.64 -17.45
C ASP A 257 21.56 17.09 -17.37
N SER A 258 22.01 17.82 -18.39
CA SER A 258 23.41 18.26 -18.49
C SER A 258 23.83 19.19 -17.35
N GLU A 259 22.88 19.96 -16.80
CA GLU A 259 23.14 20.91 -15.71
C GLU A 259 23.40 20.15 -14.40
N THR A 260 22.57 19.16 -14.09
CA THR A 260 22.74 18.29 -12.93
C THR A 260 24.03 17.47 -13.02
N LEU A 261 24.38 16.95 -14.21
CA LEU A 261 25.66 16.25 -14.39
C LEU A 261 26.86 17.16 -14.11
N CYS A 262 26.84 18.40 -14.60
CA CYS A 262 27.89 19.36 -14.32
C CYS A 262 27.98 19.67 -12.82
N ALA A 263 26.84 19.86 -12.14
CA ALA A 263 26.81 20.12 -10.70
C ALA A 263 27.41 18.96 -9.89
N PHE A 264 27.12 17.70 -10.24
CA PHE A 264 27.73 16.54 -9.58
C PHE A 264 29.23 16.46 -9.82
N GLU A 265 29.70 16.78 -11.03
CA GLU A 265 31.11 16.77 -11.38
C GLU A 265 31.89 17.86 -10.64
N GLU A 266 31.31 19.06 -10.49
CA GLU A 266 31.89 20.13 -9.67
C GLU A 266 32.01 19.74 -8.19
N ILE A 267 31.01 19.06 -7.64
CA ILE A 267 31.06 18.55 -6.27
C ILE A 267 32.16 17.49 -6.14
N ARG A 268 32.25 16.56 -7.11
CA ARG A 268 33.30 15.52 -7.15
C ARG A 268 34.70 16.11 -7.10
N GLN A 269 34.95 17.19 -7.85
CA GLN A 269 36.25 17.87 -7.88
C GLN A 269 36.61 18.57 -6.55
N ARG A 270 35.62 18.93 -5.74
CA ARG A 270 35.80 19.60 -4.44
C ARG A 270 35.99 18.64 -3.27
N VAL A 271 35.72 17.34 -3.45
CA VAL A 271 36.00 16.30 -2.43
C VAL A 271 37.44 15.80 -2.60
N PRO A 272 38.33 15.94 -1.59
CA PRO A 272 39.71 15.48 -1.69
C PRO A 272 39.80 13.97 -2.00
N GLY A 273 40.65 13.59 -2.94
CA GLY A 273 40.79 12.24 -3.47
C GLY A 273 41.39 11.21 -2.49
N HIS A 274 40.64 10.83 -1.45
CA HIS A 274 40.91 9.63 -0.65
C HIS A 274 39.97 8.45 -0.96
N LEU A 275 39.24 8.53 -2.07
CA LEU A 275 38.42 7.42 -2.60
C LEU A 275 39.27 6.50 -3.49
N GLY A 276 40.30 5.87 -2.91
CA GLY A 276 41.07 4.80 -3.56
C GLY A 276 40.29 3.49 -3.73
N GLY A 277 39.06 3.39 -3.23
CA GLY A 277 38.27 2.15 -3.20
C GLY A 277 37.01 2.11 -4.09
N SER A 278 36.64 3.20 -4.78
CA SER A 278 35.41 3.24 -5.61
C SER A 278 35.69 3.35 -7.12
N ARG A 279 36.86 2.85 -7.56
CA ARG A 279 37.18 2.79 -8.99
C ARG A 279 36.36 1.73 -9.75
N GLU A 280 35.69 0.82 -9.04
CA GLU A 280 34.97 -0.32 -9.63
C GLU A 280 33.46 -0.12 -9.76
N LEU A 281 32.83 0.83 -9.03
CA LEU A 281 31.37 1.01 -9.08
C LEU A 281 30.88 1.74 -10.33
N LEU A 282 31.76 2.40 -11.09
CA LEU A 282 31.38 3.20 -12.27
C LEU A 282 32.08 2.77 -13.57
N ALA A 283 32.88 1.70 -13.58
CA ALA A 283 33.41 1.13 -14.82
C ALA A 283 32.29 0.59 -15.76
N GLY A 284 31.08 0.39 -15.24
CA GLY A 284 29.90 0.03 -16.02
C GLY A 284 29.23 1.19 -16.78
N ILE A 285 29.65 2.45 -16.59
CA ILE A 285 28.96 3.63 -17.17
C ILE A 285 29.50 4.01 -18.56
N ALA A 286 30.66 3.48 -18.97
CA ALA A 286 31.18 3.69 -20.33
C ALA A 286 30.71 2.63 -21.34
N SER A 287 29.89 1.66 -20.93
CA SER A 287 29.36 0.63 -21.84
C SER A 287 27.98 0.15 -21.38
N SER A 288 26.95 0.97 -21.60
CA SER A 288 25.56 0.57 -21.88
C SER A 288 24.76 1.78 -22.34
#